data_AF-A0A1G0M3L5-F1
#
_entry.id   AF-A0A1G0M3L5-F1
#
_cell.length_a   1.000
_cell.length_b   1.000
_cell.length_c   1.000
_cell.angle_alpha   90.00
_cell.angle_beta   90.00
_cell.angle_gamma   90.00
#
_symmetry.space_group_name_H-M   'P 1'
#
loop_
_entity.id
_entity.type
_entity.pdbx_description
1 polymer ?
#
loop_
_entity_poly.entity_id
_entity_poly.type
_entity_poly.pdbx_seq_one_letter_code
_entity_poly.pdbx_strand_id
1 'polypeptide(L)'
;MNSDNRLIDARLVTWSVLFSLFSVPYVDIWSRGATGTAISVAIFAAVLCLALFRTHLAILAVVLLQITIPAFPRDIIDAYSALQVSKSVSYNTICSLNFASLALIQHLTFLVAIVALYKLIFSGKELFLGKNQKIYLAAFCSSALLATLYFTFSQNENVNLREIVTNVRLPLFLFCGILYFNYLYHFLGMEKSVYYLNRVLLAITIIMGVRVPFFILSGIKAAIPSLDLGVIPHIPIAVVLTIFFLIEQDRGNRRSYLLLLLLSVFGLVSPSRGHMAILVLSSGVFLFINGLSARYLKYLGVIAAMFIIPVIFVFMFNERLFDFILWKLSFFTGNVSDSGKMRVYEFNNILAEALNNPPYLLFGKGLTGFFTFIEHPLPRSIVLDLKSYTQDEIASGRYYHPHFFTNFILLKYGALGLFVYVVMVFDYFKCGLQGVRSAAAAGYGVQMRFFCMTSAILSVSMLLEMFFRNYYALLFAMTLPFLYKARQHSLNNREELNEDTVPVT
;
A
#
# COMPACT_ATOMS: atom_id res chain seq x y z
N MET A 1 5.53 -35.93 -4.27
CA MET A 1 5.65 -34.48 -4.04
C MET A 1 4.46 -33.79 -4.71
N ASN A 2 3.47 -33.34 -3.94
CA ASN A 2 2.27 -32.68 -4.49
C ASN A 2 2.63 -31.40 -5.26
N SER A 3 2.10 -31.26 -6.47
CA SER A 3 2.25 -30.09 -7.35
C SER A 3 1.81 -28.76 -6.71
N ASP A 4 1.01 -28.83 -5.64
CA ASP A 4 0.39 -27.68 -4.98
C ASP A 4 1.33 -26.84 -4.11
N ASN A 5 2.56 -27.31 -3.85
CA ASN A 5 3.53 -26.58 -3.03
C ASN A 5 4.46 -25.63 -3.81
N ARG A 6 4.33 -25.54 -5.13
CA ARG A 6 5.15 -24.60 -5.91
C ARG A 6 4.67 -23.17 -5.72
N LEU A 7 5.59 -22.27 -5.35
CA LEU A 7 5.34 -20.83 -5.30
C LEU A 7 4.99 -20.26 -6.68
N ILE A 8 5.47 -20.91 -7.74
CA ILE A 8 5.38 -20.46 -9.12
C ILE A 8 4.83 -21.58 -9.97
N ASP A 9 3.81 -21.26 -10.77
CA ASP A 9 3.38 -22.09 -11.88
C ASP A 9 3.27 -21.23 -13.16
N ALA A 10 3.24 -21.90 -14.32
CA ALA A 10 3.11 -21.23 -15.60
C ALA A 10 1.83 -20.40 -15.69
N ARG A 11 0.74 -20.82 -15.02
CA ARG A 11 -0.54 -20.10 -15.05
C ARG A 11 -0.40 -18.72 -14.39
N LEU A 12 0.26 -18.60 -13.24
CA LEU A 12 0.50 -17.33 -12.55
C LEU A 12 1.23 -16.35 -13.48
N VAL A 13 2.33 -16.82 -14.09
CA VAL A 13 3.15 -16.00 -14.97
C VAL A 13 2.35 -15.57 -16.20
N THR A 14 1.73 -16.52 -16.91
CA THR A 14 0.93 -16.24 -18.11
C THR A 14 -0.19 -15.26 -17.82
N TRP A 15 -0.99 -15.48 -16.77
CA TRP A 15 -2.08 -14.56 -16.43
C TRP A 15 -1.60 -13.17 -16.02
N SER A 16 -0.47 -13.08 -15.29
CA SER A 16 0.10 -11.79 -14.90
C SER A 16 0.65 -11.01 -16.10
N VAL A 17 1.29 -11.69 -17.05
CA VAL A 17 1.77 -11.09 -18.29
C VAL A 17 0.60 -10.64 -19.16
N LEU A 18 -0.42 -11.47 -19.35
CA LEU A 18 -1.63 -11.10 -20.11
C LEU A 18 -2.36 -9.91 -19.48
N PHE A 19 -2.51 -9.91 -18.14
CA PHE A 19 -3.10 -8.79 -17.43
C PHE A 19 -2.26 -7.51 -17.62
N SER A 20 -0.93 -7.61 -17.52
CA SER A 20 -0.01 -6.51 -17.81
C SER A 20 -0.26 -5.95 -19.20
N LEU A 21 -0.26 -6.80 -20.24
CA LEU A 21 -0.49 -6.39 -21.62
C LEU A 21 -1.85 -5.72 -21.84
N PHE A 22 -2.91 -6.24 -21.25
CA PHE A 22 -4.25 -5.63 -21.32
C PHE A 22 -4.32 -4.29 -20.59
N SER A 23 -3.67 -4.21 -19.44
CA SER A 23 -3.77 -3.04 -18.57
C SER A 23 -3.02 -1.81 -19.07
N VAL A 24 -2.00 -1.96 -19.93
CA VAL A 24 -1.29 -0.85 -20.56
C VAL A 24 -2.24 0.03 -21.38
N PRO A 25 -2.93 -0.46 -22.43
CA PRO A 25 -3.87 0.34 -23.20
C PRO A 25 -5.09 0.78 -22.36
N TYR A 26 -5.53 -0.02 -21.39
CA TYR A 26 -6.60 0.39 -20.47
C TYR A 26 -6.24 1.64 -19.67
N VAL A 27 -5.04 1.67 -19.08
CA VAL A 27 -4.58 2.78 -18.23
C VAL A 27 -4.17 4.00 -19.05
N ASP A 28 -3.54 3.81 -20.21
CA ASP A 28 -2.89 4.90 -20.96
C ASP A 28 -3.81 5.53 -22.03
N ILE A 29 -4.60 4.70 -22.72
CA ILE A 29 -5.37 5.08 -23.92
C ILE A 29 -6.87 5.10 -23.63
N TRP A 30 -7.45 3.94 -23.27
CA TRP A 30 -8.89 3.79 -23.15
C TRP A 30 -9.48 4.54 -21.96
N SER A 31 -8.69 4.76 -20.90
CA SER A 31 -9.07 5.55 -19.72
C SER A 31 -9.52 6.98 -20.04
N ARG A 32 -9.11 7.56 -21.17
CA ARG A 32 -9.40 8.96 -21.51
C ARG A 32 -10.83 9.19 -22.05
N GLY A 33 -11.58 8.14 -22.36
CA GLY A 33 -12.91 8.24 -22.99
C GLY A 33 -13.96 7.28 -22.43
N ALA A 34 -15.07 7.14 -23.16
CA ALA A 34 -16.19 6.28 -22.78
C ALA A 34 -15.81 4.78 -22.70
N THR A 35 -14.81 4.35 -23.48
CA THR A 35 -14.28 2.98 -23.43
C THR A 35 -13.74 2.64 -22.03
N GLY A 36 -13.00 3.56 -21.39
CA GLY A 36 -12.49 3.39 -20.04
C GLY A 36 -13.61 3.25 -19.00
N THR A 37 -14.67 4.06 -19.14
CA THR A 37 -15.88 3.95 -18.32
C THR A 37 -16.54 2.58 -18.49
N ALA A 38 -16.78 2.14 -19.73
CA ALA A 38 -17.40 0.84 -20.02
C ALA A 38 -16.59 -0.33 -19.46
N ILE A 39 -15.26 -0.32 -19.64
CA ILE A 39 -14.36 -1.34 -19.07
C ILE A 39 -14.42 -1.32 -17.54
N SER A 40 -14.40 -0.14 -16.92
CA SER A 40 -14.41 0.00 -15.45
C SER A 40 -15.71 -0.52 -14.85
N VAL A 41 -16.86 -0.23 -15.47
CA VAL A 41 -18.17 -0.76 -15.08
C VAL A 41 -18.24 -2.28 -15.31
N ALA A 42 -17.71 -2.79 -16.41
CA ALA A 42 -17.65 -4.23 -16.68
C ALA A 42 -16.80 -4.97 -15.65
N ILE A 43 -15.62 -4.45 -15.28
CA ILE A 43 -14.78 -5.00 -14.21
C ILE A 43 -15.55 -4.99 -12.87
N PHE A 44 -16.19 -3.87 -12.54
CA PHE A 44 -16.98 -3.75 -11.32
C PHE A 44 -18.08 -4.82 -11.25
N ALA A 45 -18.89 -4.95 -12.30
CA ALA A 45 -19.95 -5.95 -12.38
C ALA A 45 -19.40 -7.39 -12.33
N ALA A 46 -18.32 -7.67 -13.06
CA ALA A 46 -17.71 -9.00 -13.09
C ALA A 46 -17.16 -9.42 -11.71
N VAL A 47 -16.48 -8.52 -11.00
CA VAL A 47 -15.95 -8.82 -9.65
C VAL A 47 -17.09 -8.91 -8.63
N LEU A 48 -18.16 -8.12 -8.78
CA LEU A 48 -19.34 -8.25 -7.91
C LEU A 48 -20.05 -9.59 -8.12
N CYS A 49 -20.25 -10.02 -9.37
CA CYS A 49 -20.75 -11.35 -9.70
C CYS A 49 -19.83 -12.44 -9.12
N LEU A 50 -18.52 -12.28 -9.28
CA LEU A 50 -17.54 -13.18 -8.68
C LEU A 50 -17.66 -13.22 -7.15
N ALA A 51 -17.99 -12.11 -6.50
CA ALA A 51 -18.18 -12.06 -5.06
C ALA A 51 -19.34 -12.95 -4.61
N LEU A 52 -20.42 -13.01 -5.38
CA LEU A 52 -21.59 -13.84 -5.08
C LEU A 52 -21.26 -15.33 -5.16
N PHE A 53 -20.53 -15.77 -6.20
CA PHE A 53 -20.26 -17.19 -6.43
C PHE A 53 -18.94 -17.71 -5.82
N ARG A 54 -17.88 -16.89 -5.88
CA ARG A 54 -16.52 -17.24 -5.44
C ARG A 54 -15.85 -16.07 -4.72
N THR A 55 -16.38 -15.75 -3.54
CA THR A 55 -15.99 -14.56 -2.75
C THR A 55 -14.48 -14.49 -2.48
N HIS A 56 -13.81 -15.62 -2.26
CA HIS A 56 -12.34 -15.63 -2.07
C HIS A 56 -11.59 -15.08 -3.30
N LEU A 57 -12.03 -15.40 -4.52
CA LEU A 57 -11.42 -14.86 -5.74
C LEU A 57 -11.75 -13.37 -5.91
N ALA A 58 -12.95 -12.93 -5.52
CA ALA A 58 -13.31 -11.53 -5.56
C ALA A 58 -12.47 -10.68 -4.60
N ILE A 59 -12.23 -11.18 -3.37
CA ILE A 59 -11.34 -10.54 -2.39
C ILE A 59 -9.93 -10.34 -3.01
N LEU A 60 -9.38 -11.40 -3.59
CA LEU A 60 -8.05 -11.37 -4.21
C LEU A 60 -8.01 -10.44 -5.43
N ALA A 61 -9.09 -10.41 -6.23
CA ALA A 61 -9.23 -9.52 -7.38
C ALA A 61 -9.30 -8.04 -6.95
N VAL A 62 -10.02 -7.72 -5.87
CA VAL A 62 -10.07 -6.35 -5.31
C VAL A 62 -8.67 -5.89 -4.91
N VAL A 63 -7.93 -6.72 -4.16
CA VAL A 63 -6.55 -6.41 -3.75
C VAL A 63 -5.65 -6.19 -4.97
N LEU A 64 -5.72 -7.08 -5.97
CA LEU A 64 -4.96 -6.98 -7.21
C LEU A 64 -5.27 -5.68 -7.97
N LEU A 65 -6.56 -5.36 -8.18
CA LEU A 65 -7.01 -4.19 -8.94
C LEU A 65 -6.65 -2.89 -8.23
N GLN A 66 -6.87 -2.80 -6.93
CA GLN A 66 -6.65 -1.59 -6.15
C GLN A 66 -5.17 -1.18 -6.11
N ILE A 67 -4.26 -2.15 -6.23
CA ILE A 67 -2.82 -1.91 -6.20
C ILE A 67 -2.25 -1.72 -7.61
N THR A 68 -2.74 -2.49 -8.58
CA THR A 68 -2.17 -2.44 -9.94
C THR A 68 -2.77 -1.33 -10.80
N ILE A 69 -4.04 -0.96 -10.67
CA ILE A 69 -4.63 0.08 -11.51
C ILE A 69 -4.39 1.45 -10.85
N PRO A 70 -3.67 2.39 -11.50
CA PRO A 70 -3.42 3.70 -10.92
C PRO A 70 -4.70 4.53 -10.88
N ALA A 71 -4.83 5.35 -9.83
CA ALA A 71 -5.96 6.27 -9.66
C ALA A 71 -5.80 7.59 -10.44
N PHE A 72 -4.62 7.80 -11.03
CA PHE A 72 -4.29 9.02 -11.76
C PHE A 72 -3.61 8.68 -13.08
N PRO A 73 -3.76 9.53 -14.11
CA PRO A 73 -3.11 9.33 -15.39
C PRO A 73 -1.60 9.45 -15.28
N ARG A 74 -0.87 8.85 -16.22
CA ARG A 74 0.60 8.88 -16.23
C ARG A 74 1.17 10.26 -16.58
N ASP A 75 0.43 11.08 -17.31
CA ASP A 75 0.79 12.46 -17.60
C ASP A 75 0.25 13.43 -16.55
N ILE A 76 0.11 13.01 -15.28
CA ILE A 76 -0.54 13.82 -14.24
C ILE A 76 0.10 15.19 -14.08
N ILE A 77 1.43 15.30 -14.20
CA ILE A 77 2.16 16.56 -14.07
C ILE A 77 1.75 17.54 -15.18
N ASP A 78 1.65 17.04 -16.41
CA ASP A 78 1.22 17.84 -17.56
C ASP A 78 -0.30 18.13 -17.49
N ALA A 79 -1.09 17.14 -17.05
CA ALA A 79 -2.53 17.25 -16.83
C ALA A 79 -2.89 18.22 -15.69
N TYR A 80 -2.04 18.40 -14.66
CA TYR A 80 -2.21 19.41 -13.61
C TYR A 80 -2.07 20.83 -14.15
N SER A 81 -1.27 21.01 -15.20
CA SER A 81 -1.19 22.28 -15.92
C SER A 81 -2.52 22.57 -16.64
N ALA A 82 -3.15 21.53 -17.19
CA ALA A 82 -4.50 21.63 -17.78
C ALA A 82 -5.60 21.82 -16.72
N LEU A 83 -5.48 21.22 -15.52
CA LEU A 83 -6.45 21.39 -14.41
C LEU A 83 -6.63 22.85 -13.99
N GLN A 84 -5.58 23.67 -14.11
CA GLN A 84 -5.67 25.12 -13.86
C GLN A 84 -6.58 25.85 -14.86
N VAL A 85 -6.85 25.26 -16.02
CA VAL A 85 -7.64 25.85 -17.11
C VAL A 85 -9.01 25.17 -17.27
N SER A 86 -9.05 23.84 -17.34
CA SER A 86 -10.28 23.07 -17.63
C SER A 86 -11.05 22.58 -16.40
N LYS A 87 -10.47 22.73 -15.19
CA LYS A 87 -11.01 22.24 -13.90
C LYS A 87 -11.35 20.74 -13.83
N SER A 88 -11.03 19.94 -14.86
CA SER A 88 -11.22 18.49 -14.88
C SER A 88 -10.29 17.79 -15.87
N VAL A 89 -9.86 16.58 -15.52
CA VAL A 89 -9.09 15.68 -16.39
C VAL A 89 -9.90 14.42 -16.60
N SER A 90 -10.20 14.08 -17.85
CA SER A 90 -10.89 12.84 -18.19
C SER A 90 -9.96 11.65 -17.95
N TYR A 91 -10.19 10.93 -16.85
CA TYR A 91 -9.46 9.71 -16.51
C TYR A 91 -10.40 8.72 -15.83
N ASN A 92 -10.85 7.72 -16.59
CA ASN A 92 -11.92 6.78 -16.24
C ASN A 92 -11.37 5.36 -16.09
N THR A 93 -10.73 5.09 -14.96
CA THR A 93 -10.37 3.75 -14.51
C THR A 93 -11.23 3.34 -13.31
N ILE A 94 -11.22 2.07 -12.93
CA ILE A 94 -11.94 1.60 -11.74
C ILE A 94 -11.48 2.31 -10.45
N CYS A 95 -10.25 2.83 -10.44
CA CYS A 95 -9.66 3.54 -9.31
C CYS A 95 -9.88 5.05 -9.33
N SER A 96 -10.35 5.63 -10.43
CA SER A 96 -10.56 7.07 -10.60
C SER A 96 -12.01 7.46 -10.87
N LEU A 97 -12.79 6.56 -11.46
CA LEU A 97 -14.20 6.78 -11.75
C LEU A 97 -14.99 6.83 -10.43
N ASN A 98 -15.52 8.02 -10.11
CA ASN A 98 -16.20 8.28 -8.86
C ASN A 98 -17.72 8.18 -9.00
N PHE A 99 -18.36 7.58 -8.01
CA PHE A 99 -19.80 7.58 -7.78
C PHE A 99 -20.03 8.03 -6.34
N ALA A 100 -20.96 8.96 -6.08
CA ALA A 100 -21.21 9.47 -4.71
C ALA A 100 -19.92 9.85 -3.91
N SER A 101 -18.95 10.51 -4.55
CA SER A 101 -17.66 10.93 -3.96
C SER A 101 -16.66 9.81 -3.57
N LEU A 102 -16.91 8.57 -3.98
CA LEU A 102 -16.01 7.43 -3.78
C LEU A 102 -15.70 6.77 -5.13
N ALA A 103 -14.48 6.27 -5.30
CA ALA A 103 -14.11 5.55 -6.52
C ALA A 103 -14.85 4.21 -6.62
N LEU A 104 -15.09 3.69 -7.82
CA LEU A 104 -15.74 2.39 -8.02
C LEU A 104 -15.02 1.25 -7.28
N ILE A 105 -13.68 1.25 -7.24
CA ILE A 105 -12.90 0.25 -6.49
C ILE A 105 -13.20 0.29 -4.98
N GLN A 106 -13.52 1.47 -4.43
CA GLN A 106 -13.85 1.62 -3.01
C GLN A 106 -15.23 1.02 -2.72
N HIS A 107 -16.22 1.29 -3.58
CA HIS A 107 -17.52 0.62 -3.51
C HIS A 107 -17.39 -0.89 -3.62
N LEU A 108 -16.59 -1.36 -4.57
CA LEU A 108 -16.36 -2.78 -4.77
C LEU A 108 -15.74 -3.43 -3.53
N THR A 109 -14.80 -2.74 -2.88
CA THR A 109 -14.22 -3.20 -1.61
C THR A 109 -15.29 -3.36 -0.52
N PHE A 110 -16.16 -2.36 -0.37
CA PHE A 110 -17.24 -2.41 0.64
C PHE A 110 -18.28 -3.48 0.33
N LEU A 111 -18.71 -3.61 -0.94
CA LEU A 111 -19.70 -4.61 -1.34
C LEU A 111 -19.16 -6.04 -1.19
N VAL A 112 -17.91 -6.30 -1.58
CA VAL A 112 -17.29 -7.62 -1.37
C VAL A 112 -17.15 -7.92 0.12
N ALA A 113 -16.85 -6.92 0.96
CA ALA A 113 -16.81 -7.09 2.42
C ALA A 113 -18.19 -7.40 3.00
N ILE A 114 -19.26 -6.76 2.51
CA ILE A 114 -20.64 -7.07 2.90
C ILE A 114 -21.01 -8.50 2.51
N VAL A 115 -20.67 -8.95 1.30
CA VAL A 115 -20.91 -10.34 0.87
C VAL A 115 -20.13 -11.34 1.73
N ALA A 116 -18.87 -11.03 2.06
CA ALA A 116 -18.06 -11.85 2.96
C ALA A 116 -18.67 -11.94 4.37
N LEU A 117 -19.12 -10.81 4.92
CA LEU A 117 -19.79 -10.74 6.22
C LEU A 117 -21.10 -11.54 6.23
N TYR A 118 -21.94 -11.36 5.21
CA TYR A 118 -23.17 -12.13 5.04
C TYR A 118 -22.88 -13.65 5.09
N LYS A 119 -21.92 -14.12 4.31
CA LYS A 119 -21.55 -15.55 4.29
C LYS A 119 -20.98 -16.05 5.62
N LEU A 120 -20.21 -15.22 6.34
CA LEU A 120 -19.69 -15.56 7.66
C LEU A 120 -20.84 -15.74 8.68
N ILE A 121 -21.78 -14.78 8.72
CA ILE A 121 -22.95 -14.81 9.61
C ILE A 121 -23.82 -16.03 9.32
N PHE A 122 -24.20 -16.26 8.06
CA PHE A 122 -25.06 -17.40 7.67
C PHE A 122 -24.40 -18.76 7.90
N SER A 123 -23.08 -18.82 7.93
CA SER A 123 -22.34 -20.07 8.22
C SER A 123 -22.07 -20.27 9.72
N GLY A 124 -22.58 -19.37 10.58
CA GLY A 124 -22.36 -19.41 12.03
C GLY A 124 -20.89 -19.29 12.43
N LYS A 125 -20.04 -18.65 11.60
CA LYS A 125 -18.62 -18.49 11.90
C LYS A 125 -18.40 -17.22 12.71
N GLU A 126 -17.76 -17.36 13.86
CA GLU A 126 -17.38 -16.22 14.69
C GLU A 126 -16.27 -15.39 14.03
N LEU A 127 -16.32 -14.07 14.23
CA LEU A 127 -15.25 -13.18 13.78
C LEU A 127 -14.05 -13.30 14.71
N PHE A 128 -12.95 -13.85 14.18
CA PHE A 128 -11.67 -13.81 14.84
C PHE A 128 -11.03 -12.42 14.74
N LEU A 129 -10.71 -11.87 15.90
CA LEU A 129 -9.90 -10.67 16.07
C LEU A 129 -8.84 -10.97 17.14
N GLY A 130 -7.57 -10.81 16.81
CA GLY A 130 -6.50 -10.91 17.81
C GLY A 130 -6.67 -9.85 18.90
N LYS A 131 -6.26 -10.15 20.14
CA LYS A 131 -6.35 -9.21 21.28
C LYS A 131 -5.82 -7.82 20.93
N ASN A 132 -4.64 -7.76 20.32
CA ASN A 132 -4.00 -6.51 19.92
C ASN A 132 -4.81 -5.79 18.81
N GLN A 133 -5.38 -6.51 17.85
CA GLN A 133 -6.22 -5.92 16.80
C GLN A 133 -7.50 -5.29 17.35
N LYS A 134 -8.12 -5.92 18.36
CA LYS A 134 -9.27 -5.33 19.07
C LYS A 134 -8.87 -4.00 19.72
N ILE A 135 -7.72 -3.98 20.41
CA ILE A 135 -7.19 -2.77 21.05
C ILE A 135 -6.91 -1.68 20.02
N TYR A 136 -6.23 -2.03 18.92
CA TYR A 136 -5.91 -1.08 17.84
C TYR A 136 -7.16 -0.47 17.21
N LEU A 137 -8.14 -1.30 16.84
CA LEU A 137 -9.38 -0.84 16.24
C LEU A 137 -10.19 0.01 17.23
N ALA A 138 -10.28 -0.43 18.48
CA ALA A 138 -10.95 0.33 19.53
C ALA A 138 -10.28 1.70 19.74
N ALA A 139 -8.95 1.77 19.77
CA ALA A 139 -8.22 3.01 19.93
C ALA A 139 -8.41 3.97 18.75
N PHE A 140 -8.38 3.49 17.50
CA PHE A 140 -8.67 4.32 16.31
C PHE A 140 -10.11 4.82 16.28
N CYS A 141 -11.09 3.94 16.52
CA CYS A 141 -12.50 4.33 16.50
C CYS A 141 -12.85 5.28 17.65
N SER A 142 -12.34 5.00 18.86
CA SER A 142 -12.60 5.85 20.03
C SER A 142 -11.91 7.20 19.92
N SER A 143 -10.66 7.29 19.46
CA SER A 143 -9.98 8.58 19.24
C SER A 143 -10.72 9.43 18.21
N ALA A 144 -11.09 8.88 17.05
CA ALA A 144 -11.88 9.61 16.05
C ALA A 144 -13.25 10.04 16.60
N LEU A 145 -13.97 9.15 17.28
CA LEU A 145 -15.30 9.45 17.82
C LEU A 145 -15.22 10.54 18.90
N LEU A 146 -14.37 10.36 19.90
CA LEU A 146 -14.21 11.30 21.01
C LEU A 146 -13.75 12.67 20.52
N ALA A 147 -12.77 12.70 19.59
CA ALA A 147 -12.30 13.96 19.03
C ALA A 147 -13.38 14.65 18.18
N THR A 148 -14.16 13.90 17.40
CA THR A 148 -15.25 14.47 16.60
C THR A 148 -16.35 15.03 17.50
N LEU A 149 -16.76 14.29 18.53
CA LEU A 149 -17.76 14.75 19.50
C LEU A 149 -17.26 15.98 20.26
N TYR A 150 -16.04 15.93 20.80
CA TYR A 150 -15.44 17.06 21.51
C TYR A 150 -15.39 18.30 20.64
N PHE A 151 -14.90 18.20 19.41
CA PHE A 151 -14.74 19.36 18.54
C PHE A 151 -16.09 19.92 18.06
N THR A 152 -17.04 19.03 17.72
CA THR A 152 -18.40 19.45 17.32
C THR A 152 -19.12 20.18 18.44
N PHE A 153 -19.06 19.66 19.68
CA PHE A 153 -19.79 20.25 20.81
C PHE A 153 -19.06 21.43 21.47
N SER A 154 -17.72 21.44 21.50
CA SER A 154 -16.96 22.50 22.18
C SER A 154 -16.70 23.73 21.33
N GLN A 155 -16.55 23.57 20.01
CA GLN A 155 -16.20 24.68 19.11
C GLN A 155 -17.39 25.20 18.30
N ASN A 156 -18.59 24.61 18.49
CA ASN A 156 -19.84 25.00 17.83
C ASN A 156 -19.70 25.06 16.29
N GLU A 157 -18.87 24.18 15.73
CA GLU A 157 -18.58 24.17 14.31
C GLU A 157 -19.60 23.36 13.52
N ASN A 158 -19.95 23.86 12.32
CA ASN A 158 -20.79 23.15 11.39
C ASN A 158 -20.09 21.86 10.90
N VAL A 159 -20.74 20.73 11.16
CA VAL A 159 -20.27 19.41 10.74
C VAL A 159 -20.36 19.28 9.23
N ASN A 160 -19.21 19.20 8.56
CA ASN A 160 -19.17 18.88 7.13
C ASN A 160 -19.26 17.35 6.94
N LEU A 161 -20.45 16.86 6.58
CA LEU A 161 -20.69 15.43 6.35
C LEU A 161 -19.79 14.83 5.25
N ARG A 162 -19.44 15.62 4.23
CA ARG A 162 -18.52 15.18 3.16
C ARG A 162 -17.14 14.83 3.72
N GLU A 163 -16.67 15.61 4.69
CA GLU A 163 -15.39 15.38 5.36
C GLU A 163 -15.43 14.14 6.24
N ILE A 164 -16.54 13.92 6.96
CA ILE A 164 -16.72 12.69 7.75
C ILE A 164 -16.64 11.44 6.86
N VAL A 165 -17.39 11.42 5.75
CA VAL A 165 -17.39 10.29 4.81
C VAL A 165 -16.00 10.05 4.21
N THR A 166 -15.25 11.12 3.95
CA THR A 166 -13.89 11.03 3.40
C THR A 166 -12.89 10.53 4.45
N ASN A 167 -13.01 10.98 5.70
CA ASN A 167 -12.04 10.71 6.75
C ASN A 167 -12.30 9.39 7.49
N VAL A 168 -13.53 8.84 7.44
CA VAL A 168 -13.85 7.49 7.96
C VAL A 168 -13.35 6.36 7.06
N ARG A 169 -12.80 6.67 5.87
CA ARG A 169 -12.28 5.66 4.93
C ARG A 169 -11.26 4.75 5.60
N LEU A 170 -10.31 5.30 6.36
CA LEU A 170 -9.26 4.54 7.03
C LEU A 170 -9.82 3.40 7.92
N PRO A 171 -10.65 3.67 8.93
CA PRO A 171 -11.23 2.60 9.75
C PRO A 171 -12.12 1.64 8.94
N LEU A 172 -12.83 2.11 7.91
CA LEU A 172 -13.61 1.22 7.03
C LEU A 172 -12.72 0.23 6.26
N PHE A 173 -11.60 0.67 5.70
CA PHE A 173 -10.68 -0.23 4.98
C PHE A 173 -9.99 -1.23 5.94
N LEU A 174 -9.64 -0.80 7.17
CA LEU A 174 -9.17 -1.72 8.21
C LEU A 174 -10.22 -2.79 8.53
N PHE A 175 -11.48 -2.39 8.71
CA PHE A 175 -12.58 -3.32 8.97
C PHE A 175 -12.80 -4.30 7.80
N CYS A 176 -12.77 -3.81 6.55
CA CYS A 176 -12.85 -4.66 5.36
C CYS A 176 -11.72 -5.70 5.32
N GLY A 177 -10.50 -5.32 5.68
CA GLY A 177 -9.36 -6.24 5.72
C GLY A 177 -9.53 -7.34 6.75
N ILE A 178 -10.09 -7.03 7.92
CA ILE A 178 -10.45 -8.02 8.96
C ILE A 178 -11.50 -9.00 8.44
N LEU A 179 -12.53 -8.51 7.75
CA LEU A 179 -13.56 -9.37 7.15
C LEU A 179 -12.99 -10.28 6.06
N TYR A 180 -12.10 -9.75 5.23
CA TYR A 180 -11.42 -10.52 4.18
C TYR A 180 -10.55 -11.61 4.78
N PHE A 181 -9.77 -11.30 5.82
CA PHE A 181 -9.03 -12.31 6.57
C PHE A 181 -9.95 -13.42 7.09
N ASN A 182 -11.02 -13.04 7.82
CA ASN A 182 -11.91 -14.00 8.45
C ASN A 182 -12.56 -14.92 7.42
N TYR A 183 -13.01 -14.36 6.30
CA TYR A 183 -13.57 -15.13 5.21
C TYR A 183 -12.55 -16.12 4.63
N LEU A 184 -11.35 -15.64 4.26
CA LEU A 184 -10.32 -16.51 3.69
C LEU A 184 -9.92 -17.62 4.67
N TYR A 185 -9.68 -17.26 5.93
CA TYR A 185 -9.30 -18.21 6.97
C TYR A 185 -10.35 -19.29 7.20
N HIS A 186 -11.62 -18.93 7.38
CA HIS A 186 -12.67 -19.90 7.71
C HIS A 186 -13.07 -20.79 6.54
N PHE A 187 -13.03 -20.29 5.30
CA PHE A 187 -13.50 -21.03 4.13
C PHE A 187 -12.37 -21.72 3.34
N LEU A 188 -11.12 -21.25 3.43
CA LEU A 188 -9.98 -21.88 2.75
C LEU A 188 -8.99 -22.54 3.72
N GLY A 189 -8.96 -22.12 4.99
CA GLY A 189 -7.90 -22.48 5.92
C GLY A 189 -6.64 -21.62 5.73
N MET A 190 -5.70 -21.72 6.68
CA MET A 190 -4.49 -20.89 6.70
C MET A 190 -3.61 -21.12 5.46
N GLU A 191 -3.24 -22.37 5.16
CA GLU A 191 -2.27 -22.68 4.12
C GLU A 191 -2.74 -22.22 2.73
N LYS A 192 -3.98 -22.56 2.36
CA LYS A 192 -4.55 -22.14 1.08
C LYS A 192 -4.71 -20.61 1.00
N SER A 193 -5.09 -19.97 2.10
CA SER A 193 -5.20 -18.49 2.13
C SER A 193 -3.85 -17.83 1.88
N VAL A 194 -2.81 -18.27 2.59
CA VAL A 194 -1.43 -17.76 2.42
C VAL A 194 -0.93 -18.04 1.00
N TYR A 195 -1.19 -19.22 0.46
CA TYR A 195 -0.87 -19.56 -0.94
C TYR A 195 -1.49 -18.56 -1.93
N TYR A 196 -2.79 -18.28 -1.82
CA TYR A 196 -3.46 -17.34 -2.72
C TYR A 196 -3.01 -15.89 -2.51
N LEU A 197 -2.77 -15.45 -1.27
CA LEU A 197 -2.22 -14.12 -1.00
C LEU A 197 -0.83 -13.97 -1.65
N ASN A 198 0.05 -14.96 -1.50
CA ASN A 198 1.36 -14.93 -2.12
C ASN A 198 1.28 -14.83 -3.64
N ARG A 199 0.35 -15.56 -4.26
CA ARG A 199 0.09 -15.44 -5.70
C ARG A 199 -0.36 -14.04 -6.10
N VAL A 200 -1.20 -13.38 -5.32
CA VAL A 200 -1.60 -11.99 -5.59
C VAL A 200 -0.41 -11.04 -5.46
N LEU A 201 0.40 -11.15 -4.41
CA LEU A 201 1.59 -10.31 -4.21
C LEU A 201 2.62 -10.50 -5.34
N LEU A 202 2.83 -11.73 -5.78
CA LEU A 202 3.66 -12.04 -6.94
C LEU A 202 3.07 -11.50 -8.24
N ALA A 203 1.76 -11.67 -8.47
CA ALA A 203 1.08 -11.16 -9.66
C ALA A 203 1.19 -9.64 -9.75
N ILE A 204 0.94 -8.91 -8.64
CA ILE A 204 1.12 -7.46 -8.55
C ILE A 204 2.52 -7.07 -9.01
N THR A 205 3.53 -7.76 -8.50
CA THR A 205 4.93 -7.46 -8.78
C THR A 205 5.31 -7.72 -10.23
N ILE A 206 4.89 -8.86 -10.79
CA ILE A 206 5.08 -9.20 -12.21
C ILE A 206 4.35 -8.19 -13.11
N ILE A 207 3.11 -7.86 -12.79
CA ILE A 207 2.32 -6.91 -13.58
C ILE A 207 3.02 -5.55 -13.63
N MET A 208 3.49 -5.03 -12.49
CA MET A 208 4.22 -3.77 -12.47
C MET A 208 5.55 -3.85 -13.25
N GLY A 209 6.32 -4.92 -13.05
CA GLY A 209 7.60 -5.09 -13.76
C GLY A 209 7.45 -5.22 -15.27
N VAL A 210 6.47 -5.99 -15.74
CA VAL A 210 6.24 -6.18 -17.17
C VAL A 210 5.68 -4.92 -17.83
N ARG A 211 4.84 -4.13 -17.15
CA ARG A 211 4.28 -2.88 -17.72
C ARG A 211 5.32 -1.82 -18.03
N VAL A 212 6.34 -1.69 -17.19
CA VAL A 212 7.32 -0.60 -17.28
C VAL A 212 7.98 -0.52 -18.67
N PRO A 213 8.53 -1.61 -19.24
CA PRO A 213 9.02 -1.60 -20.61
C PRO A 213 7.99 -1.14 -21.64
N PHE A 214 6.74 -1.60 -21.56
CA PHE A 214 5.68 -1.19 -22.49
C PHE A 214 5.34 0.30 -22.36
N PHE A 215 5.34 0.84 -21.15
CA PHE A 215 5.11 2.26 -20.91
C PHE A 215 6.25 3.15 -21.41
N ILE A 216 7.50 2.68 -21.33
CA ILE A 216 8.65 3.34 -21.94
C ILE A 216 8.51 3.35 -23.46
N LEU A 217 8.22 2.18 -24.06
CA LEU A 217 8.02 2.05 -25.51
C LEU A 217 6.85 2.90 -26.02
N SER A 218 5.74 2.94 -25.28
CA SER A 218 4.58 3.80 -25.56
C SER A 218 4.99 5.28 -25.57
N GLY A 219 5.73 5.72 -24.55
CA GLY A 219 6.21 7.10 -24.45
C GLY A 219 7.17 7.50 -25.57
N ILE A 220 8.09 6.61 -25.96
CA ILE A 220 9.00 6.82 -27.10
C ILE A 220 8.19 6.98 -28.39
N LYS A 221 7.23 6.08 -28.65
CA LYS A 221 6.39 6.13 -29.85
C LYS A 221 5.54 7.40 -29.91
N ALA A 222 5.06 7.87 -28.76
CA ALA A 222 4.29 9.11 -28.66
C ALA A 222 5.15 10.38 -28.70
N ALA A 223 6.49 10.25 -28.78
CA ALA A 223 7.45 11.36 -28.65
C ALA A 223 7.28 12.18 -27.34
N ILE A 224 6.71 11.57 -26.30
CA ILE A 224 6.52 12.14 -24.97
C ILE A 224 7.01 11.11 -23.94
N PRO A 225 8.34 10.89 -23.81
CA PRO A 225 8.84 9.90 -22.87
C PRO A 225 8.61 10.41 -21.44
N SER A 226 7.88 9.65 -20.64
CA SER A 226 7.57 9.98 -19.24
C SER A 226 8.06 8.89 -18.29
N LEU A 227 8.65 9.30 -17.15
CA LEU A 227 9.01 8.41 -16.03
C LEU A 227 7.89 8.20 -15.02
N ASP A 228 6.70 8.74 -15.28
CA ASP A 228 5.50 8.33 -14.57
C ASP A 228 5.03 7.00 -15.14
N LEU A 229 5.72 5.93 -14.71
CA LEU A 229 5.55 4.57 -15.23
C LEU A 229 4.33 3.85 -14.62
N GLY A 230 3.47 4.57 -13.89
CA GLY A 230 2.28 3.99 -13.25
C GLY A 230 2.61 2.90 -12.22
N VAL A 231 3.80 2.95 -11.61
CA VAL A 231 4.30 1.95 -10.67
C VAL A 231 4.21 2.46 -9.23
N ILE A 232 3.82 1.57 -8.32
CA ILE A 232 3.90 1.79 -6.88
C ILE A 232 4.84 0.72 -6.29
N PRO A 233 6.13 1.03 -6.07
CA PRO A 233 7.18 0.01 -5.93
C PRO A 233 7.19 -0.68 -4.56
N HIS A 234 6.40 -0.25 -3.58
CA HIS A 234 6.45 -0.75 -2.21
C HIS A 234 6.27 -2.27 -2.04
N ILE A 235 5.27 -2.86 -2.71
CA ILE A 235 5.06 -4.31 -2.71
C ILE A 235 6.12 -5.01 -3.58
N PRO A 236 6.41 -4.53 -4.80
CA PRO A 236 7.54 -5.03 -5.58
C PRO A 236 8.87 -5.09 -4.83
N ILE A 237 9.21 -4.06 -4.04
CA ILE A 237 10.42 -4.02 -3.21
C ILE A 237 10.45 -5.19 -2.24
N ALA A 238 9.38 -5.37 -1.45
CA ALA A 238 9.30 -6.45 -0.46
C ALA A 238 9.35 -7.84 -1.12
N VAL A 239 8.67 -8.02 -2.25
CA VAL A 239 8.64 -9.28 -3.00
C VAL A 239 9.99 -9.58 -3.65
N VAL A 240 10.63 -8.63 -4.32
CA VAL A 240 11.94 -8.82 -4.97
C VAL A 240 13.02 -9.14 -3.95
N LEU A 241 13.06 -8.43 -2.83
CA LEU A 241 13.99 -8.75 -1.74
C LEU A 241 13.73 -10.16 -1.18
N THR A 242 12.46 -10.58 -1.06
CA THR A 242 12.12 -11.95 -0.65
C THR A 242 12.53 -12.99 -1.71
N ILE A 243 12.46 -12.67 -3.00
CA ILE A 243 12.97 -13.53 -4.08
C ILE A 243 14.49 -13.73 -3.95
N PHE A 244 15.25 -12.68 -3.63
CA PHE A 244 16.70 -12.82 -3.37
C PHE A 244 16.98 -13.77 -2.19
N PHE A 245 16.19 -13.69 -1.12
CA PHE A 245 16.29 -14.65 -0.02
C PHE A 245 16.02 -16.09 -0.49
N LEU A 246 14.97 -16.32 -1.29
CA LEU A 246 14.63 -17.66 -1.77
C LEU A 246 15.65 -18.25 -2.75
N ILE A 247 16.31 -17.43 -3.58
CA ILE A 247 17.38 -17.89 -4.49
C ILE A 247 18.53 -18.56 -3.71
N GLU A 248 18.85 -18.03 -2.53
CA GLU A 248 19.92 -18.59 -1.69
C GLU A 248 19.47 -19.80 -0.87
N GLN A 249 18.20 -19.84 -0.46
CA GLN A 249 17.66 -20.86 0.44
C GLN A 249 17.08 -22.10 -0.27
N ASP A 250 16.51 -21.94 -1.47
CA ASP A 250 15.91 -23.03 -2.26
C ASP A 250 16.57 -23.12 -3.64
N ARG A 251 17.77 -23.74 -3.65
CA ARG A 251 18.58 -23.90 -4.87
C ARG A 251 17.90 -24.77 -5.94
N GLY A 252 16.99 -25.66 -5.54
CA GLY A 252 16.29 -26.57 -6.46
C GLY A 252 15.38 -25.83 -7.45
N ASN A 253 14.80 -24.70 -7.04
CA ASN A 253 13.90 -23.88 -7.85
C ASN A 253 14.54 -22.58 -8.38
N ARG A 254 15.88 -22.48 -8.34
CA ARG A 254 16.63 -21.25 -8.68
C ARG A 254 16.26 -20.66 -10.05
N ARG A 255 16.07 -21.48 -11.08
CA ARG A 255 15.68 -21.01 -12.43
C ARG A 255 14.35 -20.28 -12.42
N SER A 256 13.36 -20.79 -11.69
CA SER A 256 12.04 -20.16 -11.56
C SER A 256 12.12 -18.84 -10.81
N TYR A 257 12.95 -18.74 -9.77
CA TYR A 257 13.17 -17.49 -9.05
C TYR A 257 13.92 -16.43 -9.89
N LEU A 258 14.87 -16.84 -10.71
CA LEU A 258 15.54 -15.92 -11.66
C LEU A 258 14.57 -15.40 -12.72
N LEU A 259 13.67 -16.25 -13.23
CA LEU A 259 12.61 -15.79 -14.14
C LEU A 259 11.67 -14.79 -13.45
N LEU A 260 11.23 -15.07 -12.22
CA LEU A 260 10.43 -14.10 -11.47
C LEU A 260 11.16 -12.78 -11.29
N LEU A 261 12.44 -12.82 -10.91
CA LEU A 261 13.26 -11.63 -10.73
C LEU A 261 13.29 -10.80 -12.02
N LEU A 262 13.55 -11.44 -13.16
CA LEU A 262 13.57 -10.78 -14.48
C LEU A 262 12.23 -10.08 -14.78
N LEU A 263 11.11 -10.73 -14.50
CA LEU A 263 9.76 -10.18 -14.74
C LEU A 263 9.36 -9.09 -13.74
N SER A 264 10.01 -9.04 -12.58
CA SER A 264 9.61 -8.21 -11.43
C SER A 264 10.47 -6.96 -11.25
N VAL A 265 11.74 -7.03 -11.65
CA VAL A 265 12.77 -6.05 -11.26
C VAL A 265 12.49 -4.64 -11.76
N PHE A 266 11.91 -4.51 -12.95
CA PHE A 266 11.52 -3.20 -13.47
C PHE A 266 10.40 -2.53 -12.65
N GLY A 267 9.66 -3.31 -11.85
CA GLY A 267 8.65 -2.78 -10.92
C GLY A 267 9.26 -2.00 -9.74
N LEU A 268 10.59 -1.99 -9.62
CA LEU A 268 11.32 -1.15 -8.66
C LEU A 268 11.60 0.26 -9.22
N VAL A 269 11.45 0.47 -10.53
CA VAL A 269 11.79 1.74 -11.19
C VAL A 269 10.70 2.76 -10.88
N SER A 270 10.99 3.67 -9.95
CA SER A 270 10.15 4.82 -9.66
C SER A 270 11.00 6.04 -9.30
N PRO A 271 10.85 7.19 -9.99
CA PRO A 271 11.69 8.37 -9.79
C PRO A 271 11.35 9.18 -8.52
N SER A 272 10.55 8.63 -7.59
CA SER A 272 10.18 9.31 -6.35
C SER A 272 11.27 9.20 -5.29
N ARG A 273 11.69 10.35 -4.73
CA ARG A 273 12.64 10.42 -3.59
C ARG A 273 12.19 9.55 -2.41
N GLY A 274 10.90 9.56 -2.10
CA GLY A 274 10.32 8.73 -1.03
C GLY A 274 10.47 7.23 -1.31
N HIS A 275 10.21 6.81 -2.55
CA HIS A 275 10.38 5.40 -2.93
C HIS A 275 11.85 4.95 -2.89
N MET A 276 12.79 5.83 -3.26
CA MET A 276 14.23 5.54 -3.13
C MET A 276 14.63 5.34 -1.66
N ALA A 277 14.16 6.20 -0.76
CA ALA A 277 14.39 6.06 0.68
C ALA A 277 13.79 4.74 1.22
N ILE A 278 12.56 4.40 0.80
CA ILE A 278 11.90 3.13 1.17
C ILE A 278 12.70 1.92 0.67
N LEU A 279 13.22 1.96 -0.55
CA LEU A 279 14.08 0.89 -1.08
C LEU A 279 15.35 0.71 -0.24
N VAL A 280 16.02 1.79 0.12
CA VAL A 280 17.24 1.75 0.97
C VAL A 280 16.92 1.18 2.35
N LEU A 281 15.88 1.69 3.02
CA LEU A 281 15.47 1.22 4.34
C LEU A 281 15.01 -0.25 4.31
N SER A 282 14.24 -0.65 3.29
CA SER A 282 13.80 -2.04 3.10
C SER A 282 14.98 -2.97 2.85
N SER A 283 16.00 -2.52 2.11
CA SER A 283 17.24 -3.25 1.91
C SER A 283 18.05 -3.38 3.20
N GLY A 284 18.07 -2.33 4.02
CA GLY A 284 18.66 -2.37 5.37
C GLY A 284 17.97 -3.38 6.28
N VAL A 285 16.62 -3.39 6.30
CA VAL A 285 15.84 -4.41 7.03
C VAL A 285 16.11 -5.81 6.48
N PHE A 286 16.15 -5.98 5.16
CA PHE A 286 16.49 -7.26 4.53
C PHE A 286 17.85 -7.79 4.98
N LEU A 287 18.87 -6.93 5.02
CA LEU A 287 20.21 -7.30 5.51
C LEU A 287 20.21 -7.55 7.01
N PHE A 288 19.46 -6.78 7.80
CA PHE A 288 19.31 -7.01 9.22
C PHE A 288 18.71 -8.39 9.52
N ILE A 289 17.67 -8.79 8.77
CA ILE A 289 17.02 -10.10 8.94
C ILE A 289 17.97 -11.25 8.58
N ASN A 290 18.75 -11.10 7.51
CA ASN A 290 19.60 -12.17 6.96
C ASN A 290 21.06 -12.15 7.46
N GLY A 291 21.42 -11.15 8.27
CA GLY A 291 22.81 -10.83 8.60
C GLY A 291 23.53 -10.11 7.45
N LEU A 292 24.51 -9.26 7.82
CA LEU A 292 25.41 -8.55 6.90
C LEU A 292 26.43 -9.51 6.24
N SER A 293 25.94 -10.54 5.57
CA SER A 293 26.75 -11.55 4.89
C SER A 293 27.02 -11.14 3.44
N ALA A 294 28.25 -11.37 2.96
CA ALA A 294 28.65 -11.13 1.57
C ALA A 294 27.72 -11.79 0.54
N ARG A 295 27.10 -12.93 0.89
CA ARG A 295 26.10 -13.61 0.06
C ARG A 295 24.90 -12.74 -0.29
N TYR A 296 24.49 -11.86 0.63
CA TYR A 296 23.33 -10.99 0.47
C TYR A 296 23.73 -9.58 -0.02
N LEU A 297 24.93 -9.11 0.32
CA LEU A 297 25.45 -7.81 -0.14
C LEU A 297 25.55 -7.72 -1.67
N LYS A 298 25.85 -8.82 -2.38
CA LYS A 298 25.89 -8.82 -3.86
C LYS A 298 24.56 -8.39 -4.50
N TYR A 299 23.43 -8.59 -3.83
CA TYR A 299 22.12 -8.19 -4.33
C TYR A 299 21.89 -6.68 -4.26
N LEU A 300 22.58 -5.97 -3.35
CA LEU A 300 22.60 -4.51 -3.38
C LEU A 300 23.26 -3.99 -4.66
N GLY A 301 24.32 -4.65 -5.13
CA GLY A 301 24.94 -4.35 -6.42
C GLY A 301 23.96 -4.55 -7.60
N VAL A 302 23.12 -5.59 -7.55
CA VAL A 302 22.05 -5.80 -8.53
C VAL A 302 21.03 -4.67 -8.47
N ILE A 303 20.52 -4.32 -7.28
CA ILE A 303 19.57 -3.20 -7.11
C ILE A 303 20.17 -1.88 -7.63
N ALA A 304 21.44 -1.60 -7.29
CA ALA A 304 22.14 -0.41 -7.75
C ALA A 304 22.27 -0.37 -9.28
N ALA A 305 22.68 -1.48 -9.90
CA ALA A 305 22.75 -1.59 -11.35
C ALA A 305 21.38 -1.37 -12.02
N MET A 306 20.30 -1.88 -11.41
CA MET A 306 18.93 -1.70 -11.91
C MET A 306 18.42 -0.26 -11.79
N PHE A 307 19.03 0.57 -10.93
CA PHE A 307 18.75 1.99 -10.89
C PHE A 307 19.61 2.77 -11.88
N ILE A 308 20.90 2.42 -11.98
CA ILE A 308 21.88 3.11 -12.84
C ILE A 308 21.58 2.87 -14.33
N ILE A 309 21.26 1.64 -14.75
CA ILE A 309 21.04 1.31 -16.17
C ILE A 309 19.89 2.13 -16.78
N PRO A 310 18.68 2.23 -16.16
CA PRO A 310 17.64 3.10 -16.67
C PRO A 310 18.04 4.57 -16.70
N VAL A 311 18.81 5.06 -15.72
CA VAL A 311 19.30 6.46 -15.70
C VAL A 311 20.24 6.73 -16.88
N ILE A 312 21.18 5.84 -17.15
CA ILE A 312 22.09 5.94 -18.31
C ILE A 312 21.30 5.85 -19.62
N PHE A 313 20.34 4.92 -19.71
CA PHE A 313 19.48 4.81 -20.88
C PHE A 313 18.68 6.09 -21.11
N VAL A 314 18.10 6.66 -20.05
CA VAL A 314 17.39 7.94 -20.11
C VAL A 314 18.32 9.07 -20.56
N PHE A 315 19.54 9.15 -20.02
CA PHE A 315 20.54 10.13 -20.46
C PHE A 315 20.81 10.08 -21.97
N MET A 316 20.92 8.88 -22.53
CA MET A 316 21.22 8.71 -23.96
C MET A 316 20.07 9.12 -24.89
N PHE A 317 18.81 9.08 -24.43
CA PHE A 317 17.64 9.20 -25.29
C PHE A 317 16.68 10.36 -24.93
N ASN A 318 16.85 10.99 -23.77
CA ASN A 318 16.00 12.12 -23.34
C ASN A 318 16.69 13.00 -22.28
N GLU A 319 17.33 14.08 -22.74
CA GLU A 319 18.03 15.08 -21.90
C GLU A 319 17.11 15.69 -20.84
N ARG A 320 15.88 16.08 -21.19
CA ARG A 320 14.89 16.63 -20.24
C ARG A 320 14.63 15.68 -19.07
N LEU A 321 14.57 14.38 -19.36
CA LEU A 321 14.28 13.37 -18.37
C LEU A 321 15.50 13.05 -17.48
N PHE A 322 16.70 13.17 -18.04
CA PHE A 322 17.94 13.13 -17.27
C PHE A 322 18.06 14.33 -16.31
N ASP A 323 17.80 15.55 -16.78
CA ASP A 323 17.77 16.74 -15.94
C ASP A 323 16.75 16.63 -14.81
N PHE A 324 15.59 16.03 -15.09
CA PHE A 324 14.60 15.73 -14.06
C PHE A 324 15.13 14.77 -12.98
N ILE A 325 15.87 13.72 -13.37
CA ILE A 325 16.51 12.80 -12.42
C ILE A 325 17.58 13.53 -11.61
N LEU A 326 18.45 14.33 -12.24
CA LEU A 326 19.47 15.12 -11.55
C LEU A 326 18.83 16.10 -10.55
N TRP A 327 17.77 16.80 -10.96
CA TRP A 327 16.98 17.66 -10.07
C TRP A 327 16.34 16.87 -8.91
N LYS A 328 15.90 15.62 -9.13
CA LYS A 328 15.42 14.78 -8.03
C LYS A 328 16.55 14.43 -7.06
N LEU A 329 17.77 14.17 -7.56
CA LEU A 329 18.94 13.84 -6.75
C LEU A 329 19.55 15.04 -6.01
N SER A 330 19.37 16.27 -6.48
CA SER A 330 19.80 17.49 -5.78
C SER A 330 19.15 17.71 -4.41
N PHE A 331 18.16 16.89 -4.05
CA PHE A 331 17.70 16.79 -2.66
C PHE A 331 18.82 16.45 -1.68
N PHE A 332 19.70 15.53 -2.06
CA PHE A 332 20.80 15.09 -1.22
C PHE A 332 21.86 16.20 -1.00
N THR A 333 21.76 17.32 -1.73
CA THR A 333 22.58 18.53 -1.51
C THR A 333 21.87 19.59 -0.67
N GLY A 334 20.70 19.30 -0.08
CA GLY A 334 20.01 20.14 0.90
C GLY A 334 18.80 20.93 0.40
N ASN A 335 18.47 20.87 -0.90
CA ASN A 335 17.34 21.61 -1.46
C ASN A 335 16.01 20.86 -1.26
N VAL A 336 15.21 21.30 -0.28
CA VAL A 336 13.83 20.83 -0.08
C VAL A 336 12.93 21.44 -1.15
N SER A 337 12.16 20.60 -1.87
CA SER A 337 11.20 21.06 -2.87
C SER A 337 10.03 21.80 -2.22
N ASP A 338 9.32 22.65 -2.97
CA ASP A 338 8.20 23.43 -2.42
C ASP A 338 7.08 22.53 -1.88
N SER A 339 6.78 21.41 -2.55
CA SER A 339 5.87 20.37 -2.02
C SER A 339 6.37 19.76 -0.70
N GLY A 340 7.69 19.63 -0.51
CA GLY A 340 8.28 19.19 0.76
C GLY A 340 8.14 20.24 1.85
N LYS A 341 8.38 21.51 1.53
CA LYS A 341 8.21 22.64 2.45
C LYS A 341 6.76 22.76 2.91
N MET A 342 5.79 22.63 2.00
CA MET A 342 4.36 22.66 2.33
C MET A 342 4.02 21.67 3.45
N ARG A 343 4.45 20.41 3.33
CA ARG A 343 4.21 19.37 4.37
C ARG A 343 4.81 19.73 5.73
N VAL A 344 5.94 20.44 5.76
CA VAL A 344 6.57 20.92 7.00
C VAL A 344 5.73 22.04 7.62
N TYR A 345 5.25 22.99 6.82
CA TYR A 345 4.36 24.05 7.31
C TYR A 345 3.03 23.49 7.83
N GLU A 346 2.43 22.52 7.15
CA GLU A 346 1.25 21.80 7.65
C GLU A 346 1.52 21.17 9.02
N PHE A 347 2.64 20.45 9.15
CA PHE A 347 3.01 19.80 10.40
C PHE A 347 3.17 20.82 11.53
N ASN A 348 3.89 21.91 11.28
CA ASN A 348 4.14 22.94 12.29
C ASN A 348 2.84 23.60 12.76
N ASN A 349 1.92 23.93 11.85
CA ASN A 349 0.63 24.51 12.24
C ASN A 349 -0.23 23.52 13.03
N ILE A 350 -0.34 22.27 12.56
CA ILE A 350 -1.08 21.21 13.27
C ILE A 350 -0.50 21.01 14.68
N LEU A 351 0.82 20.98 14.81
CA LEU A 351 1.50 20.78 16.09
C LEU A 351 1.34 21.99 17.01
N ALA A 352 1.51 23.22 16.51
CA ALA A 352 1.35 24.44 17.30
C ALA A 352 -0.07 24.54 17.88
N GLU A 353 -1.09 24.33 17.04
CA GLU A 353 -2.48 24.31 17.48
C GLU A 353 -2.73 23.18 18.50
N ALA A 354 -2.10 22.01 18.34
CA ALA A 354 -2.20 20.89 19.28
C ALA A 354 -1.54 21.17 20.63
N LEU A 355 -0.36 21.78 20.65
CA LEU A 355 0.35 22.10 21.89
C LEU A 355 -0.43 23.11 22.76
N ASN A 356 -1.23 23.96 22.13
CA ASN A 356 -2.09 24.93 22.81
C ASN A 356 -3.42 24.32 23.34
N ASN A 357 -3.72 23.06 23.03
CA ASN A 357 -4.96 22.39 23.43
C ASN A 357 -4.69 20.91 23.79
N PRO A 358 -4.54 20.56 25.08
CA PRO A 358 -4.16 19.20 25.49
C PRO A 358 -5.10 18.08 24.99
N PRO A 359 -6.45 18.25 25.00
CA PRO A 359 -7.36 17.30 24.35
C PRO A 359 -7.06 17.09 22.86
N TYR A 360 -6.76 18.17 22.12
CA TYR A 360 -6.37 18.07 20.71
C TYR A 360 -5.04 17.31 20.56
N LEU A 361 -4.02 17.63 21.36
CA LEU A 361 -2.75 16.91 21.31
C LEU A 361 -2.94 15.39 21.46
N LEU A 362 -3.80 14.96 22.38
CA LEU A 362 -3.99 13.54 22.67
C LEU A 362 -4.86 12.84 21.62
N PHE A 363 -6.00 13.43 21.25
CA PHE A 363 -7.04 12.75 20.46
C PHE A 363 -7.23 13.29 19.04
N GLY A 364 -6.62 14.41 18.69
CA GLY A 364 -6.87 15.08 17.41
C GLY A 364 -8.11 15.98 17.45
N LYS A 365 -8.44 16.59 16.31
CA LYS A 365 -9.66 17.38 16.06
C LYS A 365 -10.80 16.53 15.46
N GLY A 366 -10.62 15.22 15.33
CA GLY A 366 -11.63 14.31 14.82
C GLY A 366 -11.80 14.40 13.30
N LEU A 367 -12.87 13.78 12.80
CA LEU A 367 -13.08 13.56 11.37
C LEU A 367 -13.42 14.85 10.60
N THR A 368 -13.90 15.88 11.27
CA THR A 368 -14.16 17.21 10.68
C THR A 368 -13.03 18.20 10.93
N GLY A 369 -11.99 17.83 11.68
CA GLY A 369 -10.92 18.73 12.05
C GLY A 369 -10.16 19.30 10.86
N PHE A 370 -9.77 20.57 10.94
CA PHE A 370 -8.91 21.24 9.97
C PHE A 370 -7.76 21.94 10.68
N PHE A 371 -6.75 22.34 9.90
CA PHE A 371 -5.69 23.25 10.34
C PHE A 371 -5.74 24.54 9.52
N THR A 372 -5.06 25.57 10.01
CA THR A 372 -4.89 26.85 9.31
C THR A 372 -3.39 27.15 9.15
N PHE A 373 -3.03 28.16 8.35
CA PHE A 373 -1.65 28.67 8.28
C PHE A 373 -1.46 29.92 9.16
N ILE A 374 -2.20 30.04 10.27
CA ILE A 374 -2.14 31.24 11.13
C ILE A 374 -0.90 31.21 12.03
N GLU A 375 -0.64 30.09 12.71
CA GLU A 375 0.47 29.95 13.67
C GLU A 375 1.84 30.00 12.97
N HIS A 376 1.93 29.35 11.80
CA HIS A 376 3.10 29.40 10.93
C HIS A 376 2.69 29.78 9.50
N PRO A 377 2.62 31.10 9.21
CA PRO A 377 2.26 31.61 7.90
C PRO A 377 3.23 31.17 6.80
N LEU A 378 2.68 30.91 5.62
CA LEU A 378 3.47 30.59 4.44
C LEU A 378 4.26 31.84 3.98
N PRO A 379 5.55 31.68 3.61
CA PRO A 379 6.32 32.76 3.03
C PRO A 379 5.72 33.16 1.66
N ARG A 380 5.85 34.43 1.27
CA ARG A 380 5.30 34.96 0.00
C ARG A 380 5.72 34.19 -1.26
N SER A 381 6.84 33.47 -1.20
CA SER A 381 7.36 32.65 -2.30
C SER A 381 6.61 31.33 -2.50
N ILE A 382 5.80 30.89 -1.51
CA ILE A 382 5.02 29.65 -1.59
C ILE A 382 3.56 30.02 -1.86
N VAL A 383 3.06 29.63 -3.02
CA VAL A 383 1.69 29.93 -3.44
C VAL A 383 0.77 28.76 -3.10
N LEU A 384 -0.33 29.05 -2.42
CA LEU A 384 -1.44 28.10 -2.25
C LEU A 384 -2.11 27.89 -3.61
N ASP A 385 -2.02 26.67 -4.14
CA ASP A 385 -2.55 26.34 -5.45
C ASP A 385 -3.61 25.24 -5.40
N LEU A 386 -4.38 25.15 -6.50
CA LEU A 386 -5.39 24.10 -6.70
C LEU A 386 -4.78 22.71 -6.92
N LYS A 387 -3.44 22.60 -7.00
CA LYS A 387 -2.75 21.31 -7.04
C LYS A 387 -2.64 20.71 -5.65
N SER A 388 -2.60 21.57 -4.63
CA SER A 388 -2.41 21.20 -3.24
C SER A 388 -3.75 21.17 -2.48
N TYR A 389 -4.62 22.15 -2.69
CA TYR A 389 -5.89 22.24 -1.95
C TYR A 389 -7.08 22.48 -2.87
N THR A 390 -8.26 22.10 -2.40
CA THR A 390 -9.50 22.39 -3.11
C THR A 390 -9.80 23.90 -3.09
N GLN A 391 -10.61 24.36 -4.06
CA GLN A 391 -11.02 25.77 -4.11
C GLN A 391 -11.72 26.21 -2.81
N ASP A 392 -12.52 25.33 -2.21
CA ASP A 392 -13.25 25.61 -0.97
C ASP A 392 -12.29 25.74 0.23
N GLU A 393 -11.24 24.92 0.31
CA GLU A 393 -10.21 25.02 1.35
C GLU A 393 -9.41 26.31 1.24
N ILE A 394 -9.03 26.70 0.01
CA ILE A 394 -8.32 27.96 -0.22
C ILE A 394 -9.19 29.17 0.13
N ALA A 395 -10.46 29.17 -0.28
CA ALA A 395 -11.37 30.28 -0.03
C ALA A 395 -11.73 30.42 1.46
N SER A 396 -11.88 29.31 2.18
CA SER A 396 -12.23 29.31 3.60
C SER A 396 -11.03 29.48 4.53
N GLY A 397 -9.81 29.25 4.05
CA GLY A 397 -8.59 29.21 4.87
C GLY A 397 -8.54 28.01 5.82
N ARG A 398 -9.40 27.00 5.61
CA ARG A 398 -9.52 25.79 6.43
C ARG A 398 -9.11 24.59 5.60
N TYR A 399 -8.07 23.88 6.04
CA TYR A 399 -7.48 22.78 5.28
C TYR A 399 -7.75 21.45 5.99
N TYR A 400 -8.49 20.55 5.33
CA TYR A 400 -8.95 19.29 5.93
C TYR A 400 -8.04 18.11 5.56
N HIS A 401 -7.29 18.24 4.46
CA HIS A 401 -6.52 17.17 3.82
C HIS A 401 -5.02 17.50 3.76
N PRO A 402 -4.26 17.27 4.85
CA PRO A 402 -2.82 17.46 4.79
C PRO A 402 -2.15 16.45 3.84
N HIS A 403 -1.03 16.85 3.25
CA HIS A 403 -0.34 16.11 2.18
C HIS A 403 0.57 14.98 2.68
N PHE A 404 0.65 14.81 4.00
CA PHE A 404 1.47 13.79 4.63
C PHE A 404 0.66 12.98 5.64
N PHE A 405 0.82 11.66 5.60
CA PHE A 405 0.02 10.75 6.41
C PHE A 405 0.19 11.00 7.92
N THR A 406 1.41 11.29 8.38
CA THR A 406 1.67 11.64 9.79
C THR A 406 0.89 12.90 10.20
N ASN A 407 0.85 13.92 9.33
CA ASN A 407 0.10 15.14 9.57
C ASN A 407 -1.40 14.84 9.65
N PHE A 408 -1.91 13.98 8.77
CA PHE A 408 -3.30 13.53 8.80
C PHE A 408 -3.65 12.81 10.11
N ILE A 409 -2.82 11.86 10.55
CA ILE A 409 -3.07 11.15 11.82
C ILE A 409 -3.01 12.07 13.01
N LEU A 410 -2.01 12.95 13.08
CA LEU A 410 -1.89 13.90 14.17
C LEU A 410 -3.10 14.84 14.21
N LEU A 411 -3.54 15.35 13.05
CA LEU A 411 -4.72 16.22 12.95
C LEU A 411 -6.01 15.51 13.38
N LYS A 412 -6.25 14.28 12.93
CA LYS A 412 -7.56 13.62 13.09
C LYS A 412 -7.66 12.73 14.32
N TYR A 413 -6.55 12.11 14.74
CA TYR A 413 -6.49 11.10 15.81
C TYR A 413 -5.47 11.44 16.91
N GLY A 414 -4.72 12.54 16.78
CA GLY A 414 -3.78 13.01 17.79
C GLY A 414 -2.55 12.12 17.97
N ALA A 415 -1.80 12.40 19.04
CA ALA A 415 -0.64 11.63 19.43
C ALA A 415 -0.98 10.17 19.77
N LEU A 416 -2.17 9.90 20.32
CA LEU A 416 -2.62 8.54 20.61
C LEU A 416 -2.76 7.72 19.32
N GLY A 417 -3.42 8.27 18.30
CA GLY A 417 -3.54 7.62 16.99
C GLY A 417 -2.18 7.35 16.35
N LEU A 418 -1.25 8.31 16.44
CA LEU A 418 0.11 8.15 15.92
C LEU A 418 0.89 7.06 16.69
N PHE A 419 0.77 7.02 18.01
CA PHE A 419 1.40 6.00 18.83
C PHE A 419 0.87 4.60 18.50
N VAL A 420 -0.46 4.43 18.47
CA VAL A 420 -1.11 3.16 18.12
C VAL A 420 -0.66 2.70 16.73
N TYR A 421 -0.59 3.63 15.78
CA TYR A 421 -0.09 3.37 14.44
C TYR A 421 1.35 2.80 14.44
N VAL A 422 2.29 3.45 15.13
CA VAL A 422 3.68 2.99 15.19
C VAL A 422 3.78 1.61 15.86
N VAL A 423 3.05 1.39 16.94
CA VAL A 423 2.99 0.10 17.64
C VAL A 423 2.45 -1.00 16.72
N MET A 424 1.40 -0.72 15.95
CA MET A 424 0.82 -1.65 14.98
C MET A 424 1.82 -2.09 13.91
N VAL A 425 2.58 -1.14 13.35
CA VAL A 425 3.61 -1.44 12.36
C VAL A 425 4.74 -2.26 12.97
N PHE A 426 5.17 -1.90 14.17
CA PHE A 426 6.22 -2.62 14.89
C PHE A 426 5.80 -4.06 15.21
N ASP A 427 4.56 -4.26 15.61
CA ASP A 427 3.97 -5.56 15.89
C ASP A 427 3.84 -6.42 14.62
N TYR A 428 3.46 -5.82 13.49
CA TYR A 428 3.48 -6.46 12.17
C TYR A 428 4.89 -6.91 11.77
N PHE A 429 5.89 -6.02 11.92
CA PHE A 429 7.30 -6.34 11.69
C PHE A 429 7.77 -7.50 12.56
N LYS A 430 7.49 -7.42 13.88
CA LYS A 430 7.87 -8.45 14.86
C LYS A 430 7.26 -9.80 14.52
N CYS A 431 5.97 -9.83 14.18
CA CYS A 431 5.30 -11.08 13.80
C CYS A 431 5.85 -11.65 12.48
N GLY A 432 6.16 -10.79 11.51
CA GLY A 432 6.86 -11.21 10.28
C GLY A 432 8.23 -11.82 10.57
N LEU A 433 9.06 -11.14 11.36
CA LEU A 433 10.41 -11.60 11.73
C LEU A 433 10.38 -12.94 12.48
N GLN A 434 9.51 -13.04 13.49
CA GLN A 434 9.32 -14.28 14.24
C GLN A 434 8.81 -15.39 13.32
N GLY A 435 7.87 -15.09 12.43
CA GLY A 435 7.36 -16.00 11.42
C GLY A 435 8.45 -16.56 10.50
N VAL A 436 9.41 -15.74 10.06
CA VAL A 436 10.56 -16.22 9.25
C VAL A 436 11.41 -17.23 10.03
N ARG A 437 11.73 -16.95 11.30
CA ARG A 437 12.54 -17.83 12.15
C ARG A 437 11.81 -19.13 12.51
N SER A 438 10.54 -19.00 12.88
CA SER A 438 9.63 -20.10 13.19
C SER A 438 9.38 -20.99 11.99
N ALA A 439 9.16 -20.41 10.81
CA ALA A 439 8.92 -21.15 9.58
C ALA A 439 10.11 -22.03 9.20
N ALA A 440 11.34 -21.56 9.45
CA ALA A 440 12.54 -22.37 9.26
C ALA A 440 12.65 -23.51 10.28
N ALA A 441 12.32 -23.26 11.55
CA ALA A 441 12.45 -24.25 12.63
C ALA A 441 11.38 -25.34 12.61
N ALA A 442 10.13 -25.00 12.27
CA ALA A 442 9.00 -25.93 12.27
C ALA A 442 8.75 -26.61 10.91
N GLY A 443 9.71 -26.50 9.97
CA GLY A 443 9.62 -27.15 8.66
C GLY A 443 8.52 -26.60 7.73
N TYR A 444 7.99 -25.39 8.00
CA TYR A 444 6.96 -24.80 7.16
C TYR A 444 7.44 -24.61 5.71
N GLY A 445 6.54 -24.85 4.77
CA GLY A 445 6.81 -24.76 3.34
C GLY A 445 7.26 -23.36 2.89
N VAL A 446 7.80 -23.30 1.67
CA VAL A 446 8.29 -22.07 1.02
C VAL A 446 7.26 -20.93 1.05
N GLN A 447 5.96 -21.27 1.00
CA GLN A 447 4.85 -20.31 1.05
C GLN A 447 4.84 -19.46 2.32
N MET A 448 4.96 -20.09 3.49
CA MET A 448 4.90 -19.37 4.76
C MET A 448 6.16 -18.51 4.95
N ARG A 449 7.33 -19.04 4.57
CA ARG A 449 8.59 -18.27 4.60
C ARG A 449 8.52 -17.03 3.70
N PHE A 450 8.01 -17.19 2.48
CA PHE A 450 7.79 -16.06 1.56
C PHE A 450 6.83 -15.02 2.17
N PHE A 451 5.70 -15.48 2.72
CA PHE A 451 4.69 -14.60 3.30
C PHE A 451 5.22 -13.80 4.49
N CYS A 452 5.90 -14.46 5.45
CA CYS A 452 6.46 -13.82 6.62
C CYS A 452 7.59 -12.84 6.27
N MET A 453 8.47 -13.22 5.35
CA MET A 453 9.58 -12.37 4.90
C MET A 453 9.08 -11.13 4.15
N THR A 454 8.15 -11.33 3.21
CA THR A 454 7.52 -10.22 2.48
C THR A 454 6.82 -9.28 3.46
N SER A 455 6.11 -9.81 4.46
CA SER A 455 5.43 -9.01 5.48
C SER A 455 6.42 -8.21 6.34
N ALA A 456 7.51 -8.83 6.79
CA ALA A 456 8.53 -8.14 7.58
C ALA A 456 9.13 -6.96 6.80
N ILE A 457 9.44 -7.13 5.51
CA ILE A 457 10.00 -6.05 4.69
C ILE A 457 8.95 -4.98 4.37
N LEU A 458 7.71 -5.39 4.07
CA LEU A 458 6.60 -4.49 3.78
C LEU A 458 6.27 -3.56 4.96
N SER A 459 6.63 -3.95 6.19
CA SER A 459 6.49 -3.09 7.37
C SER A 459 7.21 -1.74 7.25
N VAL A 460 8.29 -1.64 6.46
CA VAL A 460 9.00 -0.37 6.20
C VAL A 460 8.14 0.57 5.37
N SER A 461 7.59 0.05 4.27
CA SER A 461 6.64 0.78 3.42
C SER A 461 5.39 1.19 4.20
N MET A 462 4.93 0.30 5.08
CA MET A 462 3.85 0.62 6.01
C MET A 462 4.28 1.77 6.91
N LEU A 463 5.37 1.68 7.69
CA LEU A 463 5.80 2.75 8.61
C LEU A 463 5.79 4.15 7.99
N LEU A 464 6.22 4.25 6.71
CA LEU A 464 6.36 5.51 6.00
C LEU A 464 5.11 5.96 5.22
N GLU A 465 4.24 5.04 4.78
CA GLU A 465 3.10 5.34 3.89
C GLU A 465 1.76 4.66 4.26
N MET A 466 1.62 3.95 5.40
CA MET A 466 0.60 2.90 5.64
C MET A 466 -0.85 3.28 5.31
N PHE A 467 -1.23 4.55 5.31
CA PHE A 467 -2.60 4.90 4.91
C PHE A 467 -2.75 6.19 4.12
N PHE A 468 -1.68 6.68 3.48
CA PHE A 468 -1.93 7.56 2.33
C PHE A 468 -2.71 6.80 1.24
N ARG A 469 -2.58 5.47 1.22
CA ARG A 469 -3.25 4.60 0.25
C ARG A 469 -4.12 3.56 0.94
N ASN A 470 -5.41 3.57 0.63
CA ASN A 470 -6.42 2.70 1.23
C ASN A 470 -6.10 1.19 1.18
N TYR A 471 -5.38 0.74 0.14
CA TYR A 471 -5.04 -0.68 -0.02
C TYR A 471 -4.04 -1.18 1.03
N TYR A 472 -3.20 -0.31 1.60
CA TYR A 472 -2.31 -0.72 2.70
C TYR A 472 -3.10 -0.98 3.97
N ALA A 473 -4.14 -0.18 4.25
CA ALA A 473 -5.06 -0.46 5.34
C ALA A 473 -5.69 -1.85 5.20
N LEU A 474 -6.20 -2.10 4.00
CA LEU A 474 -6.85 -3.35 3.66
C LEU A 474 -5.87 -4.53 3.81
N LEU A 475 -4.68 -4.42 3.19
CA LEU A 475 -3.68 -5.48 3.19
C LEU A 475 -3.16 -5.74 4.59
N PHE A 476 -2.81 -4.70 5.35
CA PHE A 476 -2.34 -4.81 6.74
C PHE A 476 -3.36 -5.56 7.61
N ALA A 477 -4.62 -5.10 7.59
CA ALA A 477 -5.67 -5.69 8.42
C ALA A 477 -5.99 -7.13 8.00
N MET A 478 -5.78 -7.46 6.73
CA MET A 478 -5.91 -8.82 6.20
C MET A 478 -4.72 -9.72 6.56
N THR A 479 -3.47 -9.23 6.54
CA THR A 479 -2.26 -10.05 6.70
C THR A 479 -1.79 -10.20 8.15
N LEU A 480 -1.97 -9.18 8.99
CA LEU A 480 -1.56 -9.26 10.41
C LEU A 480 -2.18 -10.46 11.16
N PRO A 481 -3.48 -10.77 11.04
CA PRO A 481 -4.05 -11.92 11.73
C PRO A 481 -3.51 -13.26 11.22
N PHE A 482 -3.14 -13.37 9.93
CA PHE A 482 -2.43 -14.55 9.42
C PHE A 482 -1.07 -14.73 10.09
N LEU A 483 -0.30 -13.64 10.27
CA LEU A 483 0.99 -13.71 10.95
C LEU A 483 0.85 -14.13 12.42
N TYR A 484 -0.17 -13.63 13.11
CA TYR A 484 -0.46 -14.06 14.48
C TYR A 484 -0.78 -15.54 14.59
N LYS A 485 -1.65 -16.03 13.71
CA LYS A 485 -2.01 -17.45 13.70
C LYS A 485 -0.82 -18.33 13.31
N ALA A 486 0.00 -17.92 12.35
CA ALA A 486 1.21 -18.63 11.97
C ALA A 486 2.20 -18.72 13.14
N ARG A 487 2.33 -17.64 13.93
CA ARG A 487 3.12 -17.65 15.16
C ARG A 487 2.57 -18.61 16.21
N GLN A 488 1.25 -18.57 16.48
CA GLN A 488 0.62 -19.47 17.46
C GLN A 488 0.85 -20.93 17.10
N HIS A 489 0.61 -21.30 15.85
CA HIS A 489 0.82 -22.68 15.38
C HIS A 489 2.29 -23.13 15.53
N SER A 490 3.25 -22.23 15.30
CA SER A 490 4.67 -22.55 15.52
C SER A 490 5.04 -22.74 16.99
N LEU A 491 4.36 -22.07 17.91
CA LEU A 491 4.65 -22.20 19.35
C LEU A 491 4.10 -23.52 19.88
N ASN A 492 2.85 -23.86 19.54
CA ASN A 492 2.21 -25.11 19.95
C ASN A 492 3.02 -26.34 19.48
N ASN A 493 3.46 -26.34 18.21
CA ASN A 493 4.27 -27.46 17.69
C ASN A 493 5.63 -27.63 18.41
N ARG A 494 6.18 -26.56 19.01
CA ARG A 494 7.44 -26.66 19.78
C ARG A 494 7.21 -27.21 21.19
N GLU A 495 6.05 -26.96 21.77
CA GLU A 495 5.67 -27.50 23.07
C GLU A 495 5.45 -29.02 22.95
N GLU A 496 4.72 -29.47 21.92
CA GLU A 496 4.52 -30.91 21.64
C GLU A 496 5.85 -31.67 21.42
N LEU A 497 6.79 -31.09 20.66
CA LEU A 497 8.13 -31.67 20.44
C LEU A 497 8.99 -31.74 21.71
N ASN A 498 8.77 -30.84 22.67
CA ASN A 498 9.49 -30.83 23.95
C ASN A 498 8.86 -31.78 24.97
N GLU A 499 7.54 -32.02 24.92
CA GLU A 499 6.87 -33.01 25.77
C GLU A 499 7.27 -34.45 25.40
N ASP A 500 7.47 -34.74 24.11
CA ASP A 500 7.92 -36.06 23.63
C ASP A 500 9.41 -36.37 23.91
N THR A 501 10.17 -35.42 24.46
CA THR A 501 11.61 -35.58 24.77
C THR A 501 11.92 -35.64 26.27
N VAL A 502 10.92 -35.62 27.14
CA VAL A 502 11.10 -35.91 28.56
C VAL A 502 11.00 -37.42 28.76
N PRO A 503 12.10 -38.15 29.04
CA PRO A 503 11.98 -39.55 29.41
C PRO A 503 11.17 -39.63 30.70
N VAL A 504 10.11 -40.44 30.69
CA VAL A 504 9.39 -40.84 31.89
C VAL A 504 10.40 -41.55 32.80
N THR A 505 10.87 -40.84 33.83
CA THR A 505 11.69 -41.42 34.91
C THR A 505 10.81 -42.10 35.93
#